data_AF-A0A2V7NXE7-F1
#
_entry.id   AF-A0A2V7NXE7-F1
#
_cell.length_a   1.000
_cell.length_b   1.000
_cell.length_c   1.000
_cell.angle_alpha   90.00
_cell.angle_beta   90.00
_cell.angle_gamma   90.00
#
_symmetry.space_group_name_H-M   'P 1'
#
loop_
_entity.id
_entity.type
_entity.pdbx_description
1 polymer ?
#
loop_
_entity_poly.entity_id
_entity_poly.type
_entity_poly.pdbx_seq_one_letter_code
_entity_poly.pdbx_strand_id
1 'polypeptide(L)'
;MNAPTWHVRPYRPGDERALVALWAEAFNRPMTEAHWRWKVKGRPTPVENVGIAVAADDRPIFQFVGIPCPAVVLGAPRTVMVGADVVTAREFRRRGVFTTAAHRLFDSWREAGIALVLGLANDRWGSRAEALGYERYFELRWRIRFLRPERILARKAHLPALARLRGLGNLWNRAWDLVPPGAGGITVRPLVSAAPDIDTIWERGARHVATSLVRDRPWVEWRYCNPPDGDYRLTLAERAGSPVGYAAYRVVQMDGRTSVRLAEIFAPGDPMALRALVRDVVTRAAVEDADVVVTLAVPGSHMDRELRRAGFLFCPGAYRLEAIRLDPTIPPALLRDPRGWWLAGGDFDVV
;
A
#
# COMPACT_ATOMS: atom_id res chain seq x y z
N MET A 1 32.09 24.73 16.49
CA MET A 1 31.65 23.38 16.91
C MET A 1 31.94 22.41 15.78
N ASN A 2 32.75 21.37 16.02
CA ASN A 2 33.01 20.34 15.01
C ASN A 2 31.70 19.63 14.65
N ALA A 3 31.51 19.34 13.36
CA ALA A 3 30.34 18.59 12.92
C ALA A 3 30.37 17.19 13.57
N PRO A 4 29.28 16.71 14.23
CA PRO A 4 29.26 15.36 14.75
C PRO A 4 29.54 14.33 13.65
N THR A 5 30.48 13.44 13.95
CA THR A 5 30.97 12.38 13.07
C THR A 5 29.97 11.23 13.01
N TRP A 6 29.92 10.57 11.86
CA TRP A 6 29.03 9.43 11.61
C TRP A 6 29.64 8.50 10.57
N HIS A 7 29.19 7.25 10.55
CA HIS A 7 29.56 6.28 9.51
C HIS A 7 28.40 5.31 9.23
N VAL A 8 28.42 4.69 8.05
CA VAL A 8 27.46 3.63 7.66
C VAL A 8 27.97 2.29 8.18
N ARG A 9 27.08 1.47 8.75
CA ARG A 9 27.39 0.09 9.13
C ARG A 9 26.21 -0.84 8.82
N PRO A 10 26.46 -2.16 8.73
CA PRO A 10 25.37 -3.14 8.64
C PRO A 10 24.43 -3.07 9.84
N TYR A 11 23.18 -3.43 9.60
CA TYR A 11 22.21 -3.70 10.65
C TYR A 11 22.66 -4.83 11.56
N ARG A 12 22.35 -4.72 12.85
CA ARG A 12 22.60 -5.73 13.87
C ARG A 12 21.31 -6.02 14.64
N PRO A 13 20.99 -7.30 14.92
CA PRO A 13 19.96 -7.61 15.90
C PRO A 13 20.22 -6.88 17.22
N GLY A 14 19.23 -6.17 17.74
CA GLY A 14 19.33 -5.26 18.89
C GLY A 14 19.22 -3.78 18.52
N ASP A 15 19.45 -3.39 17.26
CA ASP A 15 19.30 -2.00 16.80
C ASP A 15 17.85 -1.50 16.88
N GLU A 16 16.86 -2.40 16.88
CA GLU A 16 15.46 -2.11 16.64
C GLU A 16 14.91 -1.13 17.69
N ARG A 17 15.32 -1.26 18.95
CA ARG A 17 14.93 -0.34 20.02
C ARG A 17 15.32 1.11 19.71
N ALA A 18 16.54 1.33 19.22
CA ALA A 18 17.00 2.66 18.87
C ALA A 18 16.36 3.17 17.57
N LEU A 19 16.11 2.28 16.60
CA LEU A 19 15.45 2.60 15.34
C LEU A 19 14.00 3.04 15.53
N VAL A 20 13.22 2.34 16.37
CA VAL A 20 11.83 2.73 16.66
C VAL A 20 11.77 4.01 17.50
N ALA A 21 12.75 4.27 18.37
CA ALA A 21 12.87 5.53 19.09
C ALA A 21 13.17 6.70 18.14
N LEU A 22 14.11 6.51 17.19
CA LEU A 22 14.43 7.48 16.15
C LEU A 22 13.21 7.79 15.26
N TRP A 23 12.43 6.77 14.90
CA TRP A 23 11.17 6.93 14.20
C TRP A 23 10.17 7.79 14.99
N ALA A 24 9.96 7.45 16.26
CA ALA A 24 9.01 8.14 17.11
C ALA A 24 9.33 9.63 17.26
N GLU A 25 10.61 9.97 17.45
CA GLU A 25 11.07 11.35 17.51
C GLU A 25 10.81 12.10 16.19
N ALA A 26 11.10 11.48 15.05
CA ALA A 26 11.03 12.16 13.76
C ALA A 26 9.60 12.35 13.23
N PHE A 27 8.70 11.40 13.50
CA PHE A 27 7.33 11.41 12.98
C PHE A 27 6.28 11.77 14.03
N ASN A 28 6.69 11.96 15.29
CA ASN A 28 5.78 12.20 16.41
C ASN A 28 4.68 11.14 16.51
N ARG A 29 5.05 9.88 16.27
CA ARG A 29 4.15 8.72 16.25
C ARG A 29 4.90 7.47 16.73
N PRO A 30 4.36 6.69 17.69
CA PRO A 30 5.03 5.49 18.16
C PRO A 30 5.07 4.39 17.09
N MET A 31 6.10 3.56 17.16
CA MET A 31 6.21 2.28 16.47
C MET A 31 6.76 1.27 17.49
N THR A 32 6.18 0.08 17.55
CA THR A 32 6.68 -0.99 18.43
C THR A 32 7.80 -1.76 17.72
N GLU A 33 8.69 -2.38 18.49
CA GLU A 33 9.70 -3.29 17.91
C GLU A 33 9.03 -4.46 17.18
N ALA A 34 7.90 -4.96 17.70
CA ALA A 34 7.13 -6.02 17.06
C ALA A 34 6.64 -5.61 15.66
N HIS A 35 6.08 -4.40 15.53
CA HIS A 35 5.67 -3.84 14.25
C HIS A 35 6.84 -3.69 13.29
N TRP A 36 7.95 -3.11 13.78
CA TRP A 36 9.16 -2.94 12.96
C TRP A 36 9.69 -4.30 12.48
N ARG A 37 9.80 -5.30 13.35
CA ARG A 37 10.27 -6.65 12.98
C ARG A 37 9.33 -7.31 11.97
N TRP A 38 8.02 -7.25 12.17
CA TRP A 38 7.04 -7.78 11.23
C TRP A 38 7.18 -7.13 9.84
N LYS A 39 7.29 -5.80 9.78
CA LYS A 39 7.37 -5.05 8.53
C LYS A 39 8.70 -5.26 7.80
N VAL A 40 9.80 -5.18 8.54
CA VAL A 40 11.15 -5.10 7.99
C VAL A 40 11.80 -6.47 7.84
N LYS A 41 11.61 -7.37 8.80
CA LYS A 41 12.27 -8.68 8.89
C LYS A 41 11.29 -9.86 8.80
N GLY A 42 9.99 -9.59 8.69
CA GLY A 42 8.94 -10.63 8.66
C GLY A 42 8.84 -11.40 7.35
N ARG A 43 9.66 -11.07 6.33
CA ARG A 43 9.69 -11.76 5.05
C ARG A 43 11.12 -12.13 4.66
N PRO A 44 11.31 -13.26 3.96
CA PRO A 44 12.61 -13.63 3.41
C PRO A 44 13.14 -12.55 2.48
N THR A 45 14.44 -12.29 2.56
CA THR A 45 15.15 -11.36 1.69
C THR A 45 16.45 -12.01 1.22
N PRO A 46 16.86 -11.84 -0.05
CA PRO A 46 18.13 -12.38 -0.54
C PRO A 46 19.35 -11.59 -0.03
N VAL A 47 19.14 -10.40 0.53
CA VAL A 47 20.19 -9.46 0.94
C VAL A 47 19.71 -8.60 2.12
N GLU A 48 20.63 -8.05 2.91
CA GLU A 48 20.29 -7.10 3.97
C GLU A 48 19.49 -5.92 3.39
N ASN A 49 18.33 -5.67 4.00
CA ASN A 49 17.30 -4.78 3.48
C ASN A 49 17.12 -3.50 4.32
N VAL A 50 18.03 -3.24 5.26
CA VAL A 50 18.06 -2.05 6.10
C VAL A 50 19.41 -1.34 5.96
N GLY A 51 19.37 -0.08 5.53
CA GLY A 51 20.53 0.80 5.55
C GLY A 51 20.60 1.57 6.86
N ILE A 52 21.71 1.50 7.58
CA ILE A 52 21.92 2.19 8.86
C ILE A 52 23.14 3.10 8.80
N ALA A 53 23.03 4.28 9.41
CA ALA A 53 24.20 5.06 9.82
C ALA A 53 24.14 5.32 11.33
N VAL A 54 25.32 5.38 11.94
CA VAL A 54 25.50 5.59 13.37
C VAL A 54 26.38 6.80 13.65
N ALA A 55 26.18 7.40 14.82
CA ALA A 55 27.09 8.39 15.37
C ALA A 55 28.37 7.73 15.92
N ALA A 56 29.31 8.54 16.42
CA ALA A 56 30.58 8.06 16.99
C ALA A 56 30.41 7.12 18.20
N ASP A 57 29.29 7.24 18.92
CA ASP A 57 28.90 6.40 20.05
C ASP A 57 28.12 5.13 19.65
N ASP A 58 28.13 4.77 18.36
CA ASP A 58 27.42 3.64 17.75
C ASP A 58 25.87 3.73 17.83
N ARG A 59 25.32 4.88 18.24
CA ARG A 59 23.87 5.12 18.24
C ARG A 59 23.33 5.23 16.81
N PRO A 60 22.29 4.50 16.42
CA PRO A 60 21.59 4.70 15.15
C PRO A 60 21.05 6.12 15.00
N ILE A 61 21.46 6.79 13.92
CA ILE A 61 21.03 8.15 13.56
C ILE A 61 20.28 8.18 12.24
N PHE A 62 20.21 7.06 11.52
CA PHE A 62 19.57 6.96 10.22
C PHE A 62 19.06 5.55 9.99
N GLN A 63 17.92 5.44 9.34
CA GLN A 63 17.48 4.20 8.71
C GLN A 63 16.83 4.47 7.34
N PHE A 64 16.99 3.50 6.45
CA PHE A 64 16.19 3.31 5.24
C PHE A 64 15.84 1.84 5.13
N VAL A 65 14.56 1.54 4.95
CA VAL A 65 14.05 0.16 4.89
C VAL A 65 13.64 -0.16 3.45
N GLY A 66 14.02 -1.33 2.96
CA GLY A 66 13.40 -1.98 1.81
C GLY A 66 12.55 -3.16 2.28
N ILE A 67 11.25 -3.13 2.03
CA ILE A 67 10.40 -4.30 2.28
C ILE A 67 10.58 -5.25 1.08
N PRO A 68 11.11 -6.47 1.28
CA PRO A 68 11.36 -7.40 0.19
C PRO A 68 10.03 -7.93 -0.34
N CYS A 69 9.81 -7.80 -1.64
CA CYS A 69 8.60 -8.22 -2.31
C CYS A 69 8.93 -9.02 -3.57
N PRO A 70 8.57 -10.32 -3.61
CA PRO A 70 8.41 -11.01 -4.87
C PRO A 70 7.41 -10.24 -5.74
N ALA A 71 7.69 -10.14 -7.04
CA ALA A 71 6.90 -9.39 -7.98
C ALA A 71 6.94 -10.04 -9.37
N VAL A 72 5.97 -9.68 -10.19
CA VAL A 72 6.05 -9.79 -11.64
C VAL A 72 6.35 -8.39 -12.15
N VAL A 73 7.40 -8.24 -12.96
CA VAL A 73 7.78 -6.97 -13.58
C VAL A 73 7.86 -7.18 -15.09
N LEU A 74 6.97 -6.53 -15.83
CA LEU A 74 6.80 -6.71 -17.27
C LEU A 74 6.66 -8.20 -17.66
N GLY A 75 5.88 -8.96 -16.89
CA GLY A 75 5.63 -10.38 -17.10
C GLY A 75 6.72 -11.33 -16.58
N ALA A 76 7.87 -10.83 -16.14
CA ALA A 76 8.96 -11.65 -15.60
C ALA A 76 8.93 -11.72 -14.06
N PRO A 77 9.15 -12.89 -13.43
CA PRO A 77 9.33 -12.99 -11.98
C PRO A 77 10.60 -12.23 -11.55
N ARG A 78 10.48 -11.36 -10.56
CA ARG A 78 11.57 -10.54 -10.02
C ARG A 78 11.40 -10.33 -8.51
N THR A 79 12.45 -9.88 -7.84
CA THR A 79 12.37 -9.34 -6.47
C THR A 79 12.48 -7.83 -6.52
N VAL A 80 11.60 -7.12 -5.83
CA VAL A 80 11.64 -5.66 -5.67
C VAL A 80 11.72 -5.31 -4.19
N MET A 81 12.19 -4.10 -3.89
CA MET A 81 12.14 -3.52 -2.55
C MET A 81 11.11 -2.40 -2.54
N VAL A 82 10.15 -2.42 -1.61
CA VAL A 82 9.33 -1.24 -1.34
C VAL A 82 10.05 -0.39 -0.30
N GLY A 83 10.59 0.75 -0.74
CA GLY A 83 11.30 1.70 0.10
C GLY A 83 10.36 2.34 1.12
N ALA A 84 10.75 2.28 2.38
CA ALA A 84 9.95 2.75 3.51
C ALA A 84 10.84 3.31 4.64
N ASP A 85 10.16 3.94 5.58
CA ASP A 85 10.63 4.30 6.92
C ASP A 85 11.91 5.13 7.02
N VAL A 86 12.11 6.01 6.05
CA VAL A 86 13.37 6.75 5.92
C VAL A 86 13.41 7.90 6.90
N VAL A 87 14.37 7.84 7.82
CA VAL A 87 14.55 8.85 8.86
C VAL A 87 16.03 9.15 9.07
N THR A 88 16.32 10.43 9.31
CA THR A 88 17.62 10.91 9.78
C THR A 88 17.39 11.76 11.04
N ALA A 89 18.17 11.49 12.09
CA ALA A 89 18.22 12.25 13.32
C ALA A 89 18.43 13.74 13.01
N ARG A 90 17.72 14.62 13.75
CA ARG A 90 17.56 16.04 13.40
C ARG A 90 18.91 16.74 13.27
N GLU A 91 19.84 16.44 14.16
CA GLU A 91 21.18 16.99 14.27
C GLU A 91 22.15 16.50 13.16
N PHE A 92 21.79 15.43 12.44
CA PHE A 92 22.57 14.86 11.33
C PHE A 92 21.98 15.13 9.93
N ARG A 93 20.89 15.89 9.84
CA ARG A 93 20.25 16.23 8.55
C ARG A 93 21.13 17.16 7.70
N ARG A 94 20.95 17.08 6.37
CA ARG A 94 21.68 17.88 5.37
C ARG A 94 23.20 17.64 5.36
N ARG A 95 23.62 16.42 5.69
CA ARG A 95 25.04 16.00 5.74
C ARG A 95 25.38 14.82 4.82
N GLY A 96 24.53 14.54 3.84
CA GLY A 96 24.73 13.41 2.91
C GLY A 96 24.54 12.01 3.53
N VAL A 97 24.00 11.90 4.75
CA VAL A 97 23.78 10.61 5.43
C VAL A 97 22.90 9.69 4.57
N PHE A 98 21.73 10.18 4.16
CA PHE A 98 20.79 9.41 3.35
C PHE A 98 21.42 8.95 2.03
N THR A 99 21.99 9.88 1.26
CA THR A 99 22.58 9.55 -0.05
C THR A 99 23.70 8.52 0.09
N THR A 100 24.59 8.68 1.07
CA THR A 100 25.71 7.75 1.30
C THR A 100 25.24 6.36 1.72
N ALA A 101 24.31 6.28 2.68
CA ALA A 101 23.80 5.00 3.17
C ALA A 101 22.95 4.28 2.11
N ALA A 102 22.11 5.03 1.38
CA ALA A 102 21.26 4.48 0.33
C ALA A 102 22.06 3.99 -0.87
N HIS A 103 23.09 4.71 -1.34
CA HIS A 103 23.94 4.23 -2.44
C HIS A 103 24.57 2.87 -2.12
N ARG A 104 25.20 2.73 -0.93
CA ARG A 104 25.80 1.46 -0.50
C ARG A 104 24.78 0.32 -0.44
N LEU A 105 23.57 0.62 0.03
CA LEU A 105 22.49 -0.35 0.10
C LEU A 105 21.96 -0.74 -1.29
N PHE A 106 21.83 0.22 -2.20
CA PHE A 106 21.37 -0.04 -3.57
C PHE A 106 22.40 -0.79 -4.40
N ASP A 107 23.69 -0.59 -4.14
CA ASP A 107 24.76 -1.37 -4.75
C ASP A 107 24.67 -2.84 -4.33
N SER A 108 24.52 -3.12 -3.03
CA SER A 108 24.34 -4.51 -2.56
C SER A 108 23.05 -5.15 -3.07
N TRP A 109 21.96 -4.38 -3.17
CA TRP A 109 20.70 -4.86 -3.75
C TRP A 109 20.82 -5.17 -5.23
N ARG A 110 21.56 -4.36 -5.99
CA ARG A 110 21.84 -4.61 -7.40
C ARG A 110 22.64 -5.89 -7.59
N GLU A 111 23.68 -6.09 -6.78
CA GLU A 111 24.49 -7.32 -6.78
C GLU A 111 23.67 -8.56 -6.43
N ALA A 112 22.69 -8.41 -5.52
CA ALA A 112 21.76 -9.49 -5.15
C ALA A 112 20.60 -9.70 -6.14
N GLY A 113 20.58 -9.00 -7.27
CA GLY A 113 19.56 -9.18 -8.32
C GLY A 113 18.20 -8.55 -8.02
N ILE A 114 18.12 -7.58 -7.11
CA ILE A 114 16.90 -6.79 -6.91
C ILE A 114 16.65 -5.95 -8.16
N ALA A 115 15.42 -6.01 -8.67
CA ALA A 115 15.05 -5.36 -9.93
C ALA A 115 14.76 -3.87 -9.76
N LEU A 116 13.89 -3.54 -8.80
CA LEU A 116 13.38 -2.18 -8.57
C LEU A 116 13.36 -1.85 -7.08
N VAL A 117 13.56 -0.57 -6.75
CA VAL A 117 13.18 0.02 -5.47
C VAL A 117 11.95 0.89 -5.71
N LEU A 118 10.77 0.42 -5.31
CA LEU A 118 9.51 1.16 -5.44
C LEU A 118 9.37 2.13 -4.26
N GLY A 119 8.87 3.33 -4.52
CA GLY A 119 8.57 4.31 -3.48
C GLY A 119 7.42 5.22 -3.88
N LEU A 120 6.90 5.92 -2.88
CA LEU A 120 5.95 6.99 -3.08
C LEU A 120 6.67 8.32 -2.88
N ALA A 121 6.61 9.19 -3.88
CA ALA A 121 7.19 10.51 -3.79
C ALA A 121 6.61 11.24 -2.59
N ASN A 122 7.47 11.99 -1.91
CA ASN A 122 7.06 12.95 -0.91
C ASN A 122 7.78 14.27 -1.24
N ASP A 123 7.07 15.38 -1.20
CA ASP A 123 7.60 16.68 -1.63
C ASP A 123 8.81 17.14 -0.78
N ARG A 124 9.04 16.48 0.37
CA ARG A 124 10.18 16.72 1.27
C ARG A 124 11.54 16.21 0.76
N TRP A 125 11.55 15.41 -0.30
CA TRP A 125 12.78 14.75 -0.77
C TRP A 125 13.60 15.62 -1.74
N GLY A 126 12.93 16.48 -2.51
CA GLY A 126 13.58 17.43 -3.43
C GLY A 126 14.63 16.77 -4.33
N SER A 127 15.78 17.43 -4.50
CA SER A 127 16.90 16.97 -5.34
C SER A 127 17.56 15.65 -4.89
N ARG A 128 17.28 15.15 -3.68
CA ARG A 128 17.85 13.87 -3.20
C ARG A 128 17.28 12.66 -3.93
N ALA A 129 16.02 12.75 -4.37
CA ALA A 129 15.41 11.71 -5.17
C ALA A 129 16.16 11.57 -6.51
N GLU A 130 16.44 12.70 -7.17
CA GLU A 130 17.20 12.74 -8.43
C GLU A 130 18.64 12.23 -8.24
N ALA A 131 19.31 12.62 -7.16
CA ALA A 131 20.68 12.15 -6.86
C ALA A 131 20.78 10.62 -6.67
N LEU A 132 19.71 9.97 -6.22
CA LEU A 132 19.66 8.51 -6.04
C LEU A 132 19.12 7.77 -7.27
N GLY A 133 18.78 8.48 -8.34
CA GLY A 133 18.27 7.89 -9.57
C GLY A 133 16.79 7.49 -9.49
N TYR A 134 15.98 8.15 -8.67
CA TYR A 134 14.53 7.94 -8.70
C TYR A 134 13.94 8.43 -10.02
N GLU A 135 13.31 7.50 -10.74
CA GLU A 135 12.53 7.78 -11.93
C GLU A 135 11.06 7.98 -11.55
N ARG A 136 10.45 9.06 -12.07
CA ARG A 136 9.03 9.36 -11.89
C ARG A 136 8.18 8.68 -12.97
N TYR A 137 7.12 7.98 -12.54
CA TYR A 137 6.24 7.24 -13.44
C TYR A 137 4.87 7.91 -13.60
N PHE A 138 3.96 7.71 -12.66
CA PHE A 138 2.59 8.23 -12.74
C PHE A 138 2.02 8.53 -11.37
N GLU A 139 0.97 9.34 -11.33
CA GLU A 139 0.24 9.66 -10.11
C GLU A 139 -0.85 8.63 -9.85
N LEU A 140 -0.78 7.98 -8.68
CA LEU A 140 -1.85 7.15 -8.17
C LEU A 140 -3.09 8.00 -7.91
N ARG A 141 -4.25 7.37 -7.71
CA ARG A 141 -5.52 8.06 -7.51
C ARG A 141 -6.19 7.59 -6.24
N TRP A 142 -6.57 8.53 -5.38
CA TRP A 142 -7.53 8.23 -4.34
C TRP A 142 -8.91 8.08 -4.97
N ARG A 143 -9.57 6.98 -4.62
CA ARG A 143 -10.95 6.68 -4.97
C ARG A 143 -11.77 6.67 -3.70
N ILE A 144 -12.81 7.50 -3.66
CA ILE A 144 -13.67 7.67 -2.51
C ILE A 144 -15.13 7.40 -2.85
N ARG A 145 -15.76 6.57 -2.04
CA ARG A 145 -17.19 6.26 -2.10
C ARG A 145 -17.86 6.86 -0.88
N PHE A 146 -18.73 7.83 -1.09
CA PHE A 146 -19.53 8.41 -0.01
C PHE A 146 -20.71 7.51 0.30
N LEU A 147 -20.82 7.05 1.55
CA LEU A 147 -21.96 6.25 2.02
C LEU A 147 -22.97 7.13 2.75
N ARG A 148 -22.50 8.15 3.47
CA ARG A 148 -23.32 9.10 4.24
C ARG A 148 -23.04 10.55 3.80
N PRO A 149 -23.31 10.92 2.53
CA PRO A 149 -23.04 12.26 2.02
C PRO A 149 -23.73 13.37 2.85
N GLU A 150 -24.89 13.08 3.44
CA GLU A 150 -25.62 14.02 4.29
C GLU A 150 -24.86 14.39 5.57
N ARG A 151 -24.06 13.47 6.15
CA ARG A 151 -23.20 13.77 7.31
C ARG A 151 -22.06 14.69 6.95
N ILE A 152 -21.52 14.54 5.74
CA ILE A 152 -20.42 15.37 5.23
C ILE A 152 -20.93 16.78 4.94
N LEU A 153 -22.09 16.89 4.29
CA LEU A 153 -22.75 18.17 4.04
C LEU A 153 -23.15 18.86 5.35
N ALA A 154 -23.73 18.14 6.32
CA ALA A 154 -24.07 18.67 7.64
C ALA A 154 -22.87 19.33 8.33
N ARG A 155 -21.70 18.69 8.27
CA ARG A 155 -20.46 19.21 8.86
C ARG A 155 -19.95 20.44 8.10
N LYS A 156 -19.91 20.37 6.77
CA LYS A 156 -19.41 21.48 5.93
C LYS A 156 -20.31 22.73 6.01
N ALA A 157 -21.62 22.54 6.17
CA ALA A 157 -22.59 23.62 6.29
C ALA A 157 -22.85 24.05 7.74
N HIS A 158 -22.25 23.38 8.74
CA HIS A 158 -22.55 23.58 10.17
C HIS A 158 -24.03 23.41 10.54
N LEU A 159 -24.74 22.51 9.84
CA LEU A 159 -26.17 22.24 10.02
C LEU A 159 -26.40 20.78 10.47
N PRO A 160 -26.41 20.48 11.78
CA PRO A 160 -26.45 19.11 12.31
C PRO A 160 -27.75 18.36 11.96
N ALA A 161 -28.85 19.07 11.69
CA ALA A 161 -30.11 18.46 11.29
C ALA A 161 -30.01 17.67 9.97
N LEU A 162 -29.14 18.10 9.04
CA LEU A 162 -28.94 17.42 7.75
C LEU A 162 -28.38 16.00 7.93
N ALA A 163 -27.58 15.76 8.98
CA ALA A 163 -26.99 14.46 9.25
C ALA A 163 -28.02 13.37 9.58
N ARG A 164 -29.26 13.77 9.92
CA ARG A 164 -30.38 12.87 10.23
C ARG A 164 -31.12 12.38 8.98
N LEU A 165 -30.88 12.99 7.82
CA LEU A 165 -31.56 12.69 6.55
C LEU A 165 -30.97 11.44 5.86
N ARG A 166 -31.02 10.28 6.54
CA ARG A 166 -30.50 8.99 6.02
C ARG A 166 -31.05 8.62 4.64
N GLY A 167 -32.25 9.09 4.29
CA GLY A 167 -32.87 8.87 2.98
C GLY A 167 -32.01 9.35 1.81
N LEU A 168 -31.24 10.44 1.98
CA LEU A 168 -30.33 10.95 0.95
C LEU A 168 -29.19 9.97 0.67
N GLY A 169 -28.53 9.47 1.72
CA GLY A 169 -27.50 8.43 1.60
C GLY A 169 -28.05 7.13 1.00
N ASN A 170 -29.26 6.71 1.40
CA ASN A 170 -29.87 5.51 0.84
C ASN A 170 -30.18 5.64 -0.65
N LEU A 171 -30.75 6.76 -1.09
CA LEU A 171 -31.02 7.03 -2.51
C LEU A 171 -29.72 7.13 -3.31
N TRP A 172 -28.73 7.85 -2.76
CA TRP A 172 -27.39 7.95 -3.34
C TRP A 172 -26.80 6.56 -3.57
N ASN A 173 -26.76 5.69 -2.55
CA ASN A 173 -26.16 4.36 -2.70
C ASN A 173 -26.94 3.46 -3.66
N ARG A 174 -28.29 3.47 -3.59
CA ARG A 174 -29.15 2.71 -4.50
C ARG A 174 -28.89 3.02 -5.97
N ALA A 175 -28.58 4.26 -6.33
CA ALA A 175 -28.29 4.63 -7.71
C ALA A 175 -27.06 3.90 -8.30
N TRP A 176 -26.14 3.45 -7.44
CA TRP A 176 -24.91 2.78 -7.84
C TRP A 176 -24.89 1.28 -7.51
N ASP A 177 -25.76 0.83 -6.61
CA ASP A 177 -25.88 -0.58 -6.23
C ASP A 177 -26.71 -1.41 -7.23
N LEU A 178 -27.13 -0.80 -8.35
CA LEU A 178 -27.79 -1.50 -9.44
C LEU A 178 -26.87 -2.59 -9.99
N VAL A 179 -27.33 -3.83 -9.86
CA VAL A 179 -26.59 -5.01 -10.31
C VAL A 179 -26.61 -5.06 -11.83
N PRO A 180 -25.45 -5.01 -12.51
CA PRO A 180 -25.42 -5.28 -13.94
C PRO A 180 -25.83 -6.74 -14.21
N PRO A 181 -26.58 -7.02 -15.29
CA PRO A 181 -26.83 -8.39 -15.73
C PRO A 181 -25.52 -9.17 -15.85
N GLY A 182 -25.46 -10.39 -15.31
CA GLY A 182 -24.26 -11.25 -15.38
C GLY A 182 -23.38 -11.29 -14.11
N ALA A 183 -23.68 -10.50 -13.08
CA ALA A 183 -23.07 -10.67 -11.75
C ALA A 183 -23.67 -11.84 -10.94
N GLY A 184 -24.67 -12.54 -11.49
CA GLY A 184 -25.27 -13.72 -10.88
C GLY A 184 -24.26 -14.84 -10.70
N GLY A 185 -24.33 -15.55 -9.57
CA GLY A 185 -23.51 -16.73 -9.29
C GLY A 185 -22.15 -16.45 -8.65
N ILE A 186 -21.84 -15.20 -8.29
CA ILE A 186 -20.69 -14.88 -7.43
C ILE A 186 -21.17 -14.68 -5.99
N THR A 187 -20.64 -15.48 -5.07
CA THR A 187 -20.84 -15.34 -3.64
C THR A 187 -19.59 -14.77 -2.99
N VAL A 188 -19.75 -13.92 -1.98
CA VAL A 188 -18.62 -13.38 -1.21
C VAL A 188 -18.77 -13.78 0.25
N ARG A 189 -17.74 -14.37 0.82
CA ARG A 189 -17.72 -14.82 2.22
C ARG A 189 -16.49 -14.28 2.96
N PRO A 190 -16.57 -14.05 4.28
CA PRO A 190 -15.40 -13.69 5.08
C PRO A 190 -14.40 -14.85 5.15
N LEU A 191 -13.12 -14.49 5.29
CA LEU A 191 -12.02 -15.39 5.62
C LEU A 191 -11.37 -14.95 6.94
N VAL A 192 -10.98 -15.92 7.75
CA VAL A 192 -10.27 -15.69 9.01
C VAL A 192 -8.75 -15.68 8.80
N SER A 193 -8.26 -16.46 7.84
CA SER A 193 -6.84 -16.55 7.47
C SER A 193 -6.68 -16.73 5.95
N ALA A 194 -5.46 -16.64 5.45
CA ALA A 194 -5.17 -16.82 4.04
C ALA A 194 -5.32 -18.30 3.63
N ALA A 195 -6.33 -18.59 2.80
CA ALA A 195 -6.63 -19.94 2.31
C ALA A 195 -5.82 -20.28 1.03
N PRO A 196 -5.63 -21.58 0.71
CA PRO A 196 -5.01 -22.02 -0.56
C PRO A 196 -5.70 -21.46 -1.82
N ASP A 197 -6.98 -21.10 -1.71
CA ASP A 197 -7.75 -20.40 -2.75
C ASP A 197 -7.06 -19.14 -3.28
N ILE A 198 -6.29 -18.44 -2.43
CA ILE A 198 -5.58 -17.21 -2.80
C ILE A 198 -4.44 -17.50 -3.77
N ASP A 199 -3.74 -18.62 -3.61
CA ASP A 199 -2.68 -19.04 -4.54
C ASP A 199 -3.29 -19.31 -5.93
N THR A 200 -4.47 -19.96 -5.97
CA THR A 200 -5.21 -20.18 -7.23
C THR A 200 -5.65 -18.86 -7.89
N ILE A 201 -6.10 -17.88 -7.10
CA ILE A 201 -6.45 -16.54 -7.61
C ILE A 201 -5.20 -15.84 -8.16
N TRP A 202 -4.07 -15.89 -7.45
CA TRP A 202 -2.81 -15.31 -7.90
C TRP A 202 -2.32 -15.91 -9.21
N GLU A 203 -2.22 -17.24 -9.31
CA GLU A 203 -1.74 -17.93 -10.53
C GLU A 203 -2.57 -17.58 -11.76
N ARG A 204 -3.91 -17.58 -11.63
CA ARG A 204 -4.84 -17.19 -12.70
C ARG A 204 -4.81 -15.70 -12.97
N GLY A 205 -4.50 -14.89 -11.97
CA GLY A 205 -4.56 -13.44 -12.05
C GLY A 205 -3.28 -12.79 -12.57
N ALA A 206 -2.13 -13.38 -12.29
CA ALA A 206 -0.82 -12.88 -12.68
C ALA A 206 -0.68 -12.71 -14.20
N ARG A 207 -1.33 -13.57 -15.00
CA ARG A 207 -1.37 -13.44 -16.47
C ARG A 207 -2.14 -12.22 -16.99
N HIS A 208 -2.92 -11.55 -16.14
CA HIS A 208 -3.72 -10.38 -16.49
C HIS A 208 -3.09 -9.06 -16.04
N VAL A 209 -1.87 -9.11 -15.49
CA VAL A 209 -1.13 -7.94 -15.03
C VAL A 209 0.29 -7.99 -15.58
N ALA A 210 0.85 -6.84 -16.00
CA ALA A 210 2.22 -6.80 -16.50
C ALA A 210 3.20 -6.58 -15.34
N THR A 211 2.87 -5.68 -14.42
CA THR A 211 3.71 -5.34 -13.27
C THR A 211 2.89 -5.32 -11.99
N SER A 212 3.30 -6.08 -10.98
CA SER A 212 2.49 -6.37 -9.80
C SER A 212 3.37 -6.98 -8.71
N LEU A 213 3.21 -6.58 -7.45
CA LEU A 213 3.70 -7.41 -6.34
C LEU A 213 2.96 -8.76 -6.34
N VAL A 214 3.66 -9.82 -5.95
CA VAL A 214 3.03 -11.14 -5.76
C VAL A 214 1.98 -11.04 -4.66
N ARG A 215 0.77 -11.52 -4.98
CA ARG A 215 -0.44 -11.44 -4.15
C ARG A 215 -0.96 -12.83 -3.78
N ASP A 216 -0.02 -13.69 -3.45
CA ASP A 216 -0.25 -15.08 -3.06
C ASP A 216 -0.66 -15.18 -1.58
N ARG A 217 -0.89 -16.41 -1.13
CA ARG A 217 -1.26 -16.69 0.26
C ARG A 217 -0.20 -16.20 1.25
N PRO A 218 1.12 -16.42 1.07
CA PRO A 218 2.16 -15.82 1.91
C PRO A 218 2.05 -14.29 2.05
N TRP A 219 1.80 -13.57 0.96
CA TRP A 219 1.59 -12.11 1.01
C TRP A 219 0.38 -11.75 1.86
N VAL A 220 -0.78 -12.37 1.60
CA VAL A 220 -2.02 -12.06 2.32
C VAL A 220 -1.93 -12.40 3.80
N GLU A 221 -1.35 -13.55 4.13
CA GLU A 221 -1.18 -14.02 5.51
C GLU A 221 -0.29 -13.06 6.31
N TRP A 222 0.87 -12.67 5.75
CA TRP A 222 1.76 -11.72 6.38
C TRP A 222 1.12 -10.33 6.50
N ARG A 223 0.52 -9.83 5.41
CA ARG A 223 0.12 -8.43 5.31
C ARG A 223 -1.19 -8.10 6.02
N TYR A 224 -2.15 -9.02 5.97
CA TYR A 224 -3.52 -8.76 6.39
C TYR A 224 -3.99 -9.67 7.53
N CYS A 225 -3.46 -10.89 7.66
CA CYS A 225 -3.88 -11.80 8.74
C CYS A 225 -3.02 -11.67 10.00
N ASN A 226 -1.70 -11.47 9.86
CA ASN A 226 -0.75 -11.39 10.98
C ASN A 226 -0.01 -10.04 11.18
N PRO A 227 -0.58 -8.85 10.90
CA PRO A 227 0.03 -7.59 11.32
C PRO A 227 -0.13 -7.38 12.85
N PRO A 228 0.93 -7.00 13.59
CA PRO A 228 0.85 -6.79 15.04
C PRO A 228 -0.20 -5.77 15.50
N ASP A 229 -0.44 -4.74 14.67
CA ASP A 229 -1.37 -3.64 14.97
C ASP A 229 -2.48 -3.51 13.91
N GLY A 230 -2.69 -4.53 13.08
CA GLY A 230 -3.66 -4.47 11.98
C GLY A 230 -4.94 -5.24 12.27
N ASP A 231 -6.07 -4.63 11.94
CA ASP A 231 -7.42 -5.13 12.12
C ASP A 231 -8.10 -5.42 10.77
N TYR A 232 -7.31 -5.89 9.79
CA TYR A 232 -7.83 -6.16 8.46
C TYR A 232 -8.82 -7.31 8.47
N ARG A 233 -9.86 -7.15 7.65
CA ARG A 233 -10.90 -8.13 7.38
C ARG A 233 -10.73 -8.61 5.95
N LEU A 234 -10.70 -9.92 5.78
CA LEU A 234 -10.49 -10.58 4.50
C LEU A 234 -11.82 -11.16 4.00
N THR A 235 -12.09 -11.02 2.70
CA THR A 235 -13.22 -11.66 2.03
C THR A 235 -12.78 -12.35 0.76
N LEU A 236 -13.44 -13.45 0.42
CA LEU A 236 -13.21 -14.27 -0.77
C LEU A 236 -14.45 -14.27 -1.64
N ALA A 237 -14.27 -14.02 -2.93
CA ALA A 237 -15.29 -14.18 -3.95
C ALA A 237 -15.14 -15.54 -4.63
N GLU A 238 -16.25 -16.26 -4.75
CA GLU A 238 -16.35 -17.57 -5.38
C GLU A 238 -17.42 -17.55 -6.47
N ARG A 239 -17.14 -18.17 -7.61
CA ARG A 239 -18.11 -18.42 -8.68
C ARG A 239 -18.29 -19.92 -8.84
N ALA A 240 -19.51 -20.40 -8.58
CA ALA A 240 -19.83 -21.83 -8.65
C ALA A 240 -18.81 -22.71 -7.88
N GLY A 241 -18.39 -22.25 -6.69
CA GLY A 241 -17.41 -22.94 -5.85
C GLY A 241 -15.94 -22.75 -6.22
N SER A 242 -15.61 -22.10 -7.34
CA SER A 242 -14.22 -21.74 -7.68
C SER A 242 -13.86 -20.36 -7.14
N PRO A 243 -12.69 -20.16 -6.51
CA PRO A 243 -12.24 -18.84 -6.10
C PRO A 243 -11.92 -17.96 -7.32
N VAL A 244 -12.37 -16.71 -7.29
CA VAL A 244 -12.25 -15.74 -8.40
C VAL A 244 -11.68 -14.39 -7.97
N GLY A 245 -11.55 -14.13 -6.67
CA GLY A 245 -10.91 -12.92 -6.16
C GLY A 245 -11.01 -12.79 -4.65
N TYR A 246 -10.31 -11.82 -4.08
CA TYR A 246 -10.38 -11.50 -2.66
C TYR A 246 -10.27 -9.99 -2.41
N ALA A 247 -10.67 -9.54 -1.23
CA ALA A 247 -10.46 -8.16 -0.78
C ALA A 247 -10.03 -8.12 0.69
N ALA A 248 -9.13 -7.20 1.02
CA ALA A 248 -8.72 -6.91 2.39
C ALA A 248 -8.99 -5.44 2.71
N TYR A 249 -9.67 -5.18 3.82
CA TYR A 249 -10.04 -3.82 4.23
C TYR A 249 -10.03 -3.69 5.75
N ARG A 250 -9.98 -2.46 6.26
CA ARG A 250 -10.09 -2.19 7.69
C ARG A 250 -11.02 -1.03 7.99
N VAL A 251 -11.51 -0.96 9.23
CA VAL A 251 -12.41 0.09 9.71
C VAL A 251 -11.59 1.07 10.55
N VAL A 252 -11.48 2.32 10.10
CA VAL A 252 -10.72 3.35 10.80
C VAL A 252 -11.67 4.39 11.36
N GLN A 253 -11.60 4.57 12.67
CA GLN A 253 -12.33 5.61 13.40
C GLN A 253 -11.37 6.76 13.76
N MET A 254 -11.69 7.98 13.32
CA MET A 254 -10.87 9.17 13.58
C MET A 254 -11.74 10.43 13.66
N ASP A 255 -11.59 11.23 14.70
CA ASP A 255 -12.37 12.46 14.95
C ASP A 255 -13.89 12.25 14.88
N GLY A 256 -14.39 11.15 15.43
CA GLY A 256 -15.81 10.79 15.37
C GLY A 256 -16.32 10.43 13.96
N ARG A 257 -15.41 10.12 13.02
CA ARG A 257 -15.73 9.63 11.67
C ARG A 257 -15.30 8.18 11.55
N THR A 258 -16.19 7.36 11.00
CA THR A 258 -15.87 5.99 10.60
C THR A 258 -15.61 5.95 9.11
N SER A 259 -14.47 5.40 8.71
CA SER A 259 -14.10 5.20 7.31
C SER A 259 -13.65 3.77 7.09
N VAL A 260 -14.03 3.17 5.96
CA VAL A 260 -13.48 1.88 5.55
C VAL A 260 -12.34 2.12 4.56
N ARG A 261 -11.17 1.56 4.87
CA ARG A 261 -9.99 1.64 4.01
C ARG A 261 -9.82 0.30 3.31
N LEU A 262 -10.13 0.27 2.02
CA LEU A 262 -9.96 -0.91 1.17
C LEU A 262 -8.50 -0.97 0.74
N ALA A 263 -7.77 -1.89 1.38
CA ALA A 263 -6.33 -1.99 1.29
C ALA A 263 -5.86 -2.83 0.11
N GLU A 264 -6.64 -3.85 -0.23
CA GLU A 264 -6.43 -4.69 -1.40
C GLU A 264 -7.79 -5.11 -1.96
N ILE A 265 -7.87 -5.17 -3.27
CA ILE A 265 -8.90 -5.89 -3.98
C ILE A 265 -8.21 -6.55 -5.16
N PHE A 266 -8.30 -7.86 -5.27
CA PHE A 266 -7.59 -8.62 -6.29
C PHE A 266 -8.54 -9.59 -6.99
N ALA A 267 -8.88 -9.25 -8.22
CA ALA A 267 -9.68 -10.07 -9.15
C ALA A 267 -9.31 -9.71 -10.61
N PRO A 268 -8.02 -9.77 -10.97
CA PRO A 268 -7.56 -9.36 -12.28
C PRO A 268 -8.14 -10.26 -13.38
N GLY A 269 -8.57 -9.65 -14.50
CA GLY A 269 -9.23 -10.37 -15.59
C GLY A 269 -10.72 -10.70 -15.35
N ASP A 270 -11.25 -10.45 -14.15
CA ASP A 270 -12.66 -10.73 -13.82
C ASP A 270 -13.41 -9.49 -13.29
N PRO A 271 -13.99 -8.66 -14.19
CA PRO A 271 -14.73 -7.46 -13.80
C PRO A 271 -15.93 -7.74 -12.89
N MET A 272 -16.60 -8.88 -13.05
CA MET A 272 -17.77 -9.23 -12.25
C MET A 272 -17.38 -9.59 -10.82
N ALA A 273 -16.29 -10.37 -10.64
CA ALA A 273 -15.75 -10.67 -9.32
C ALA A 273 -15.29 -9.40 -8.59
N LEU A 274 -14.60 -8.49 -9.29
CA LEU A 274 -14.17 -7.20 -8.74
C LEU A 274 -15.39 -6.37 -8.28
N ARG A 275 -16.44 -6.25 -9.10
CA ARG A 275 -17.68 -5.56 -8.70
C ARG A 275 -18.36 -6.21 -7.49
N ALA A 276 -18.42 -7.54 -7.45
CA ALA A 276 -19.02 -8.27 -6.32
C ALA A 276 -18.26 -8.00 -5.01
N LEU A 277 -16.92 -8.00 -5.05
CA LEU A 277 -16.06 -7.66 -3.92
C LEU A 277 -16.25 -6.20 -3.47
N VAL A 278 -16.28 -5.24 -4.42
CA VAL A 278 -16.53 -3.83 -4.08
C VAL A 278 -17.89 -3.66 -3.40
N ARG A 279 -18.93 -4.31 -3.93
CA ARG A 279 -20.28 -4.26 -3.35
C ARG A 279 -20.33 -4.87 -1.96
N ASP A 280 -19.67 -6.00 -1.75
CA ASP A 280 -19.56 -6.63 -0.44
C ASP A 280 -18.88 -5.68 0.56
N VAL A 281 -17.76 -5.08 0.20
CA VAL A 281 -17.06 -4.09 1.05
C VAL A 281 -17.94 -2.88 1.36
N VAL A 282 -18.66 -2.33 0.37
CA VAL A 282 -19.61 -1.22 0.56
C VAL A 282 -20.75 -1.62 1.50
N THR A 283 -21.28 -2.83 1.36
CA THR A 283 -22.36 -3.36 2.21
C THR A 283 -21.88 -3.49 3.65
N ARG A 284 -20.69 -4.06 3.86
CA ARG A 284 -20.09 -4.20 5.20
C ARG A 284 -19.73 -2.84 5.80
N ALA A 285 -19.26 -1.90 4.99
CA ALA A 285 -19.01 -0.53 5.43
C ALA A 285 -20.30 0.19 5.89
N ALA A 286 -21.43 -0.08 5.23
CA ALA A 286 -22.73 0.45 5.66
C ALA A 286 -23.20 -0.16 7.00
N VAL A 287 -22.92 -1.45 7.25
CA VAL A 287 -23.18 -2.09 8.55
C VAL A 287 -22.34 -1.44 9.67
N GLU A 288 -21.11 -1.05 9.37
CA GLU A 288 -20.22 -0.29 10.28
C GLU A 288 -20.61 1.19 10.44
N ASP A 289 -21.73 1.61 9.84
CA ASP A 289 -22.20 3.01 9.81
C ASP A 289 -21.12 3.99 9.29
N ALA A 290 -20.25 3.51 8.40
CA ALA A 290 -19.13 4.28 7.86
C ALA A 290 -19.62 5.45 6.99
N ASP A 291 -18.92 6.58 7.07
CA ASP A 291 -19.19 7.75 6.26
C ASP A 291 -18.71 7.54 4.81
N VAL A 292 -17.57 6.86 4.64
CA VAL A 292 -16.88 6.67 3.36
C VAL A 292 -16.16 5.33 3.26
N VAL A 293 -15.98 4.84 2.02
CA VAL A 293 -14.96 3.86 1.66
C VAL A 293 -13.88 4.56 0.84
N VAL A 294 -12.61 4.34 1.17
CA VAL A 294 -11.46 4.94 0.47
C VAL A 294 -10.50 3.85 0.03
N THR A 295 -9.97 3.97 -1.17
CA THR A 295 -8.93 3.09 -1.71
C THR A 295 -8.00 3.84 -2.65
N LEU A 296 -6.80 3.30 -2.84
CA LEU A 296 -5.83 3.79 -3.81
C LEU A 296 -5.92 2.96 -5.09
N ALA A 297 -5.88 3.61 -6.24
CA ALA A 297 -5.94 2.94 -7.53
C ALA A 297 -4.90 3.48 -8.52
N VAL A 298 -4.44 2.61 -9.39
CA VAL A 298 -3.58 2.95 -10.52
C VAL A 298 -4.41 3.61 -11.63
N PRO A 299 -4.04 4.81 -12.12
CA PRO A 299 -4.87 5.56 -13.06
C PRO A 299 -5.13 4.79 -14.37
N GLY A 300 -6.39 4.70 -14.79
CA GLY A 300 -6.75 4.05 -16.06
C GLY A 300 -6.68 2.52 -16.04
N SER A 301 -6.18 1.91 -14.97
CA SER A 301 -6.20 0.45 -14.76
C SER A 301 -7.62 -0.12 -14.78
N HIS A 302 -7.72 -1.44 -14.93
CA HIS A 302 -9.01 -2.13 -14.86
C HIS A 302 -9.72 -1.87 -13.53
N MET A 303 -9.00 -1.99 -12.41
CA MET A 303 -9.51 -1.68 -11.07
C MET A 303 -10.05 -0.24 -10.97
N ASP A 304 -9.31 0.74 -11.47
CA ASP A 304 -9.73 2.16 -11.48
C ASP A 304 -11.02 2.39 -12.28
N ARG A 305 -11.23 1.65 -13.38
CA ARG A 305 -12.47 1.72 -14.16
C ARG A 305 -13.66 1.12 -13.41
N GLU A 306 -13.47 -0.04 -12.79
CA GLU A 306 -14.54 -0.72 -12.07
C GLU A 306 -14.94 0.00 -10.79
N LEU A 307 -13.98 0.59 -10.06
CA LEU A 307 -14.27 1.46 -8.92
C LEU A 307 -15.13 2.66 -9.33
N ARG A 308 -14.84 3.31 -10.47
CA ARG A 308 -15.70 4.39 -10.98
C ARG A 308 -17.12 3.93 -11.30
N ARG A 309 -17.26 2.74 -11.90
CA ARG A 309 -18.57 2.15 -12.21
C ARG A 309 -19.37 1.81 -10.95
N ALA A 310 -18.67 1.45 -9.86
CA ALA A 310 -19.24 1.30 -8.52
C ALA A 310 -19.44 2.64 -7.79
N GLY A 311 -19.31 3.77 -8.50
CA GLY A 311 -19.55 5.11 -7.99
C GLY A 311 -18.51 5.62 -6.99
N PHE A 312 -17.26 5.15 -7.08
CA PHE A 312 -16.13 5.80 -6.43
C PHE A 312 -15.71 7.03 -7.24
N LEU A 313 -15.72 8.18 -6.57
CA LEU A 313 -15.28 9.46 -7.11
C LEU A 313 -13.77 9.61 -7.00
N PHE A 314 -13.20 10.47 -7.84
CA PHE A 314 -11.79 10.85 -7.74
C PHE A 314 -11.59 11.82 -6.58
N CYS A 315 -10.54 11.61 -5.80
CA CYS A 315 -10.06 12.55 -4.80
C CYS A 315 -8.59 12.93 -5.13
N PRO A 316 -8.24 14.23 -5.19
CA PRO A 316 -6.86 14.67 -5.44
C PRO A 316 -5.94 14.38 -4.24
N GLY A 317 -4.64 14.62 -4.41
CA GLY A 317 -3.65 14.50 -3.32
C GLY A 317 -3.22 13.06 -3.01
N ALA A 318 -3.26 12.19 -4.02
CA ALA A 318 -2.63 10.88 -3.95
C ALA A 318 -1.11 10.99 -4.19
N TYR A 319 -0.44 9.84 -4.22
CA TYR A 319 1.01 9.76 -4.32
C TYR A 319 1.48 9.61 -5.76
N ARG A 320 2.67 10.15 -6.06
CA ARG A 320 3.38 9.83 -7.29
C ARG A 320 4.21 8.58 -7.09
N LEU A 321 4.03 7.59 -7.96
CA LEU A 321 4.87 6.40 -7.97
C LEU A 321 6.25 6.79 -8.52
N GLU A 322 7.28 6.47 -7.75
CA GLU A 322 8.67 6.57 -8.16
C GLU A 322 9.34 5.20 -8.02
N ALA A 323 10.33 4.95 -8.88
CA ALA A 323 11.17 3.77 -8.69
C ALA A 323 12.61 4.06 -9.07
N ILE A 324 13.54 3.43 -8.35
CA ILE A 324 14.92 3.27 -8.79
C ILE A 324 15.00 1.93 -9.51
N ARG A 325 15.57 1.96 -10.71
CA ARG A 325 15.73 0.79 -11.54
C ARG A 325 17.14 0.22 -11.34
N LEU A 326 17.23 -0.83 -10.53
CA LEU A 326 18.50 -1.46 -10.19
C LEU A 326 18.94 -2.46 -11.26
N ASP A 327 17.98 -3.18 -11.87
CA ASP A 327 18.24 -3.99 -13.06
C ASP A 327 18.17 -3.10 -14.32
N PRO A 328 19.32 -2.82 -14.98
CA PRO A 328 19.36 -1.94 -16.14
C PRO A 328 18.68 -2.53 -17.38
N THR A 329 18.43 -3.85 -17.41
CA THR A 329 17.80 -4.54 -18.55
C THR A 329 16.32 -4.24 -18.68
N ILE A 330 15.69 -3.71 -17.62
CA ILE A 330 14.28 -3.35 -17.62
C ILE A 330 14.09 -2.05 -18.42
N PRO A 331 13.29 -2.04 -19.51
CA PRO A 331 13.10 -0.83 -20.30
C PRO A 331 12.19 0.16 -19.56
N PRO A 332 12.67 1.40 -19.25
CA PRO A 332 11.89 2.36 -18.46
C PRO A 332 10.60 2.79 -19.17
N ALA A 333 10.60 2.84 -20.51
CA ALA A 333 9.42 3.20 -21.29
C ALA A 333 8.23 2.26 -21.05
N LEU A 334 8.48 0.97 -20.84
CA LEU A 334 7.43 -0.04 -20.61
C LEU A 334 6.80 0.06 -19.22
N LEU A 335 7.52 0.64 -18.25
CA LEU A 335 7.01 0.87 -16.89
C LEU A 335 6.14 2.13 -16.80
N ARG A 336 6.18 3.04 -17.79
CA ARG A 336 5.45 4.31 -17.77
C ARG A 336 3.95 4.17 -18.03
N ASP A 337 3.49 3.09 -18.66
CA ASP A 337 2.05 2.87 -18.85
C ASP A 337 1.41 2.35 -17.55
N PRO A 338 0.59 3.15 -16.84
CA PRO A 338 -0.04 2.71 -15.61
C PRO A 338 -0.99 1.53 -15.83
N ARG A 339 -1.54 1.32 -17.03
CA ARG A 339 -2.53 0.26 -17.28
C ARG A 339 -1.97 -1.15 -17.09
N GLY A 340 -0.65 -1.31 -17.20
CA GLY A 340 0.04 -2.58 -16.94
C GLY A 340 0.27 -2.87 -15.45
N TRP A 341 0.06 -1.89 -14.57
CA TRP A 341 0.34 -2.03 -13.14
C TRP A 341 -0.88 -2.46 -12.33
N TRP A 342 -0.65 -3.36 -11.39
CA TRP A 342 -1.54 -3.61 -10.26
C TRP A 342 -0.85 -3.22 -8.97
N LEU A 343 -1.26 -2.07 -8.44
CA LEU A 343 -0.84 -1.56 -7.15
C LEU A 343 -2.06 -1.18 -6.32
N ALA A 344 -1.97 -1.43 -5.02
CA ALA A 344 -2.99 -1.10 -4.04
C ALA A 344 -2.36 -0.32 -2.88
N GLY A 345 -3.19 0.35 -2.06
CA GLY A 345 -2.66 1.11 -0.94
C GLY A 345 -1.93 0.23 0.10
N GLY A 346 -2.33 -1.04 0.19
CA GLY A 346 -1.68 -2.04 1.03
C GLY A 346 -0.24 -2.33 0.65
N ASP A 347 0.20 -2.00 -0.57
CA ASP A 347 1.60 -2.16 -0.98
C ASP A 347 2.53 -1.17 -0.27
N PHE A 348 2.00 -0.05 0.23
CA PHE A 348 2.79 1.11 0.70
C PHE A 348 2.43 1.63 2.11
N ASP A 349 1.64 0.91 2.91
CA ASP A 349 1.15 1.34 4.24
C ASP A 349 0.28 2.62 4.25
N VAL A 350 -0.35 2.98 3.13
CA VAL A 350 -1.08 4.28 3.01
C VAL A 350 -2.59 4.21 3.27
N VAL A 351 -3.12 3.01 3.51
CA VAL A 351 -4.54 2.69 3.72
C VAL A 351 -4.73 1.81 4.93
#